data_AF-C4MGP8-F1
#
_entry.id   AF-C4MGP8-F1
#
_cell.length_a   1.000
_cell.length_b   1.000
_cell.length_c   1.000
_cell.angle_alpha   90.00
_cell.angle_beta   90.00
_cell.angle_gamma   90.00
#
_symmetry.space_group_name_H-M   'P 1'
#
loop_
_entity.id
_entity.type
_entity.pdbx_description
1 polymer ?
#
loop_
_entity_poly.entity_id
_entity_poly.type
_entity_poly.pdbx_seq_one_letter_code
_entity_poly.pdbx_strand_id
1 'polypeptide(L)'
;CLIMQILTGLFLAMHYTADISSAFSSLAHICRDVQYGWLIRNLHANGASMFFICIYLHIGRGLYYGSYTYKETWNIGVVLLLLVMATAFVGYVLPWGQMSFWGATVITNLLSAVPYIGVSLVEWIWGGFSIDNATLTRFFSFHFMLPFVVLGTSMLHLLFLHETGSNNPTGLNSSTDKIPFHPYYSYKDLLGFVLLIFTLLLLALFSPNLLGDPENFTPANPLVTPPHIKPEW
;
A
#
# COMPACT_ATOMS: atom_id res chain seq x y z
N CYS A 1 5.81 -8.71 1.02
CA CYS A 1 5.05 -7.52 1.43
C CYS A 1 3.55 -7.78 1.54
N LEU A 2 2.85 -8.16 0.46
CA LEU A 2 1.38 -8.35 0.47
C LEU A 2 0.84 -9.21 1.63
N ILE A 3 1.36 -10.42 1.82
CA ILE A 3 0.92 -11.33 2.90
C ILE A 3 1.10 -10.67 4.28
N MET A 4 2.23 -9.98 4.49
CA MET A 4 2.50 -9.29 5.76
C MET A 4 1.51 -8.13 5.99
N GLN A 5 1.19 -7.35 4.95
CA GLN A 5 0.16 -6.29 5.06
C GLN A 5 -1.22 -6.88 5.37
N ILE A 6 -1.61 -7.99 4.73
CA ILE A 6 -2.91 -8.64 5.00
C ILE A 6 -2.97 -9.12 6.45
N LEU A 7 -1.93 -9.80 6.93
CA LEU A 7 -1.89 -10.31 8.30
C LEU A 7 -1.90 -9.17 9.32
N THR A 8 -0.94 -8.25 9.24
CA THR A 8 -0.88 -7.11 10.18
C THR A 8 -2.15 -6.25 10.11
N GLY A 9 -2.67 -6.00 8.91
CA GLY A 9 -3.90 -5.24 8.70
C GLY A 9 -5.13 -5.91 9.30
N LEU A 10 -5.25 -7.24 9.19
CA LEU A 10 -6.33 -8.00 9.81
C LEU A 10 -6.30 -7.87 11.34
N PHE A 11 -5.12 -8.02 11.96
CA PHE A 11 -4.99 -7.85 13.41
C PHE A 11 -5.28 -6.41 13.87
N LEU A 12 -4.90 -5.39 13.08
CA LEU A 12 -5.26 -4.01 13.36
C LEU A 12 -6.78 -3.79 13.24
N ALA A 13 -7.41 -4.36 12.21
CA ALA A 13 -8.84 -4.23 11.96
C ALA A 13 -9.70 -4.83 13.09
N MET A 14 -9.20 -5.81 13.83
CA MET A 14 -9.90 -6.37 15.01
C MET A 14 -10.05 -5.38 16.16
N HIS A 15 -9.29 -4.28 16.15
CA HIS A 15 -9.25 -3.28 17.23
C HIS A 15 -9.54 -1.86 16.74
N TYR A 16 -9.68 -1.64 15.44
CA TYR A 16 -9.92 -0.34 14.84
C TYR A 16 -11.41 -0.03 14.72
N THR A 17 -11.79 1.23 14.94
CA THR A 17 -13.17 1.72 14.75
C THR A 17 -13.23 2.75 13.65
N ALA A 18 -14.00 2.47 12.60
CA ALA A 18 -14.18 3.36 11.43
C ALA A 18 -15.27 4.43 11.66
N ASP A 19 -15.10 5.22 12.73
CA ASP A 19 -15.94 6.37 13.05
C ASP A 19 -15.06 7.58 13.38
N ILE A 20 -15.36 8.76 12.81
CA ILE A 20 -14.49 9.95 12.92
C ILE A 20 -14.24 10.42 14.35
N SER A 21 -15.16 10.13 15.29
CA SER A 21 -15.00 10.51 16.68
C SER A 21 -14.02 9.60 17.43
N SER A 22 -13.76 8.40 16.92
CA SER A 22 -12.99 7.35 17.60
C SER A 22 -11.88 6.72 16.77
N ALA A 23 -11.74 7.00 15.47
CA ALA A 23 -10.72 6.40 14.61
C ALA A 23 -9.30 6.70 15.11
N PHE A 24 -8.99 7.97 15.36
CA PHE A 24 -7.70 8.39 15.88
C PHE A 24 -7.40 7.77 17.26
N SER A 25 -8.38 7.78 18.17
CA SER A 25 -8.22 7.22 19.52
C SER A 25 -8.15 5.69 19.52
N SER A 26 -8.83 4.99 18.59
CA SER A 26 -8.75 3.54 18.44
C SER A 26 -7.36 3.10 17.99
N LEU A 27 -6.68 3.86 17.11
CA LEU A 27 -5.27 3.62 16.80
C LEU A 27 -4.35 3.90 17.99
N ALA A 28 -4.62 4.95 18.76
CA ALA A 28 -3.86 5.23 19.98
C ALA A 28 -4.00 4.08 21.00
N HIS A 29 -5.22 3.55 21.16
CA HIS A 29 -5.51 2.37 21.98
C HIS A 29 -4.77 1.12 21.49
N ILE A 30 -4.75 0.85 20.17
CA ILE A 30 -3.96 -0.26 19.60
C ILE A 30 -2.48 -0.13 20.01
N CYS A 31 -1.90 1.05 19.89
CA CYS A 31 -0.48 1.24 20.19
C CYS A 31 -0.17 1.18 21.70
N ARG A 32 -1.12 1.54 22.57
CA ARG A 32 -0.87 1.74 24.01
C ARG A 32 -1.35 0.57 24.88
N ASP A 33 -2.48 -0.02 24.53
CA ASP A 33 -3.21 -0.94 25.41
C ASP A 33 -3.29 -2.37 24.85
N VAL A 34 -3.20 -2.55 23.52
CA VAL A 34 -3.18 -3.87 22.90
C VAL A 34 -1.76 -4.47 22.97
N GLN A 35 -1.66 -5.72 23.46
CA GLN A 35 -0.39 -6.43 23.55
C GLN A 35 0.28 -6.53 22.18
N TYR A 36 1.51 -6.03 22.06
CA TYR A 36 2.25 -5.89 20.80
C TYR A 36 1.55 -5.07 19.69
N GLY A 37 0.48 -4.34 20.01
CA GLY A 37 -0.26 -3.55 19.01
C GLY A 37 0.60 -2.45 18.39
N TRP A 38 1.49 -1.82 19.16
CA TRP A 38 2.49 -0.87 18.64
C TRP A 38 3.40 -1.50 17.58
N LEU A 39 3.83 -2.75 17.77
CA LEU A 39 4.72 -3.45 16.85
C LEU A 39 3.96 -3.81 15.58
N ILE A 40 2.74 -4.35 15.71
CA ILE A 40 1.89 -4.68 14.55
C ILE A 40 1.60 -3.42 13.74
N ARG A 41 1.26 -2.30 14.40
CA ARG A 41 1.02 -1.01 13.75
C ARG A 41 2.26 -0.51 13.03
N ASN A 42 3.43 -0.56 13.67
CA ASN A 42 4.68 -0.11 13.06
C ASN A 42 5.11 -1.00 11.88
N LEU A 43 4.91 -2.32 11.98
CA LEU A 43 5.13 -3.27 10.89
C LEU A 43 4.20 -2.98 9.71
N HIS A 44 2.92 -2.70 9.96
CA HIS A 44 1.96 -2.40 8.90
C HIS A 44 2.29 -1.07 8.18
N ALA A 45 2.64 -0.03 8.95
CA ALA A 45 2.98 1.29 8.40
C ALA A 45 4.31 1.26 7.61
N ASN A 46 5.40 0.78 8.22
CA ASN A 46 6.69 0.67 7.53
C ASN A 46 6.67 -0.41 6.43
N GLY A 47 5.80 -1.42 6.58
CA GLY A 47 5.55 -2.44 5.59
C GLY A 47 4.96 -1.91 4.29
N ALA A 48 4.10 -0.89 4.36
CA ALA A 48 3.60 -0.19 3.19
C ALA A 48 4.76 0.50 2.43
N SER A 49 5.64 1.20 3.15
CA SER A 49 6.86 1.80 2.57
C SER A 49 7.75 0.75 1.90
N MET A 50 8.05 -0.36 2.60
CA MET A 50 8.82 -1.46 2.01
C MET A 50 8.14 -2.07 0.79
N PHE A 51 6.80 -2.06 0.72
CA PHE A 51 6.06 -2.52 -0.44
C PHE A 51 6.34 -1.65 -1.67
N PHE A 52 6.29 -0.32 -1.54
CA PHE A 52 6.62 0.60 -2.62
C PHE A 52 8.08 0.54 -3.04
N ILE A 53 9.02 0.42 -2.09
CA ILE A 53 10.44 0.18 -2.42
C ILE A 53 10.57 -1.06 -3.31
N CYS A 54 9.95 -2.18 -2.92
CA CYS A 54 9.98 -3.41 -3.71
C CYS A 54 9.32 -3.25 -5.09
N ILE A 55 8.19 -2.55 -5.17
CA ILE A 55 7.47 -2.32 -6.43
C ILE A 55 8.32 -1.46 -7.37
N TYR A 56 8.90 -0.36 -6.90
CA TYR A 56 9.72 0.51 -7.74
C TYR A 56 10.99 -0.19 -8.23
N LEU A 57 11.66 -0.98 -7.38
CA LEU A 57 12.78 -1.83 -7.81
C LEU A 57 12.33 -2.89 -8.83
N HIS A 58 11.17 -3.49 -8.64
CA HIS A 58 10.61 -4.49 -9.55
C HIS A 58 10.30 -3.89 -10.94
N ILE A 59 9.69 -2.70 -10.98
CA ILE A 59 9.42 -1.94 -12.20
C ILE A 59 10.74 -1.54 -12.86
N GLY A 60 11.68 -0.95 -12.11
CA GLY A 60 12.98 -0.54 -12.61
C GLY A 60 13.76 -1.69 -13.25
N ARG A 61 13.73 -2.89 -12.63
CA ARG A 61 14.28 -4.12 -13.21
C ARG A 61 13.59 -4.44 -14.54
N GLY A 62 12.26 -4.37 -14.58
CA GLY A 62 11.49 -4.68 -15.80
C GLY A 62 11.78 -3.72 -16.95
N LEU A 63 11.97 -2.43 -16.67
CA LEU A 63 12.40 -1.42 -17.64
C LEU A 63 13.82 -1.70 -18.13
N TYR A 64 14.78 -1.89 -17.20
CA TYR A 64 16.19 -2.05 -17.52
C TYR A 64 16.47 -3.28 -18.40
N TYR A 65 15.83 -4.42 -18.09
CA TYR A 65 16.04 -5.67 -18.82
C TYR A 65 15.02 -5.92 -19.95
N GLY A 66 14.17 -4.95 -20.28
CA GLY A 66 13.18 -5.12 -21.35
C GLY A 66 12.08 -6.14 -21.07
N SER A 67 11.80 -6.47 -19.80
CA SER A 67 10.77 -7.44 -19.42
C SER A 67 9.35 -6.96 -19.71
N TYR A 68 9.15 -5.67 -20.00
CA TYR A 68 7.87 -5.13 -20.47
C TYR A 68 7.42 -5.68 -21.83
N THR A 69 8.30 -6.39 -22.55
CA THR A 69 7.96 -7.11 -23.77
C THR A 69 6.99 -8.27 -23.53
N TYR A 70 6.91 -8.80 -22.30
CA TYR A 70 5.86 -9.72 -21.87
C TYR A 70 4.59 -8.93 -21.54
N LYS A 71 3.85 -8.55 -22.59
CA LYS A 71 2.79 -7.53 -22.53
C LYS A 71 1.69 -7.83 -21.52
N GLU A 72 1.22 -9.07 -21.46
CA GLU A 72 0.16 -9.50 -20.56
C GLU A 72 0.62 -9.37 -19.11
N THR A 73 1.78 -9.96 -18.79
CA THR A 73 2.43 -9.86 -17.48
C THR A 73 2.68 -8.40 -17.09
N TRP A 74 3.22 -7.59 -18.01
CA TRP A 74 3.51 -6.19 -17.78
C TRP A 74 2.26 -5.35 -17.51
N ASN A 75 1.23 -5.49 -18.35
CA ASN A 75 -0.02 -4.73 -18.20
C ASN A 75 -0.74 -5.11 -16.90
N ILE A 76 -0.75 -6.39 -16.50
CA ILE A 76 -1.25 -6.78 -15.18
C ILE A 76 -0.38 -6.19 -14.06
N GLY A 77 0.94 -6.09 -14.27
CA GLY A 77 1.85 -5.39 -13.36
C GLY A 77 1.49 -3.91 -13.17
N VAL A 78 1.08 -3.21 -14.23
CA VAL A 78 0.58 -1.83 -14.14
C VAL A 78 -0.74 -1.76 -13.36
N VAL A 79 -1.66 -2.71 -13.58
CA VAL A 79 -2.90 -2.80 -12.79
C VAL A 79 -2.59 -3.06 -11.31
N LEU A 80 -1.62 -3.93 -11.00
CA LEU A 80 -1.17 -4.19 -9.64
C LEU A 80 -0.60 -2.93 -8.97
N LEU A 81 0.21 -2.14 -9.69
CA LEU A 81 0.71 -0.86 -9.18
C LEU A 81 -0.44 0.06 -8.79
N LEU A 82 -1.42 0.26 -9.69
CA LEU A 82 -2.57 1.14 -9.44
C LEU A 82 -3.42 0.64 -8.26
N LEU A 83 -3.65 -0.67 -8.16
CA LEU A 83 -4.38 -1.26 -7.04
C LEU A 83 -3.65 -1.06 -5.71
N VAL A 84 -2.32 -1.24 -5.67
CA VAL A 84 -1.53 -1.02 -4.44
C VAL A 84 -1.49 0.46 -4.08
N MET A 85 -1.37 1.37 -5.05
CA MET A 85 -1.49 2.83 -4.84
C MET A 85 -2.85 3.19 -4.23
N ALA A 86 -3.95 2.72 -4.82
CA ALA A 86 -5.28 2.95 -4.29
C ALA A 86 -5.43 2.39 -2.87
N THR A 87 -4.97 1.16 -2.63
CA THR A 87 -5.00 0.50 -1.31
C THR A 87 -4.25 1.29 -0.25
N ALA A 88 -3.02 1.73 -0.56
CA ALA A 88 -2.19 2.48 0.37
C ALA A 88 -2.81 3.85 0.68
N PHE A 89 -3.29 4.56 -0.35
CA PHE A 89 -3.96 5.86 -0.18
C PHE A 89 -5.16 5.75 0.76
N VAL A 90 -6.10 4.84 0.52
CA VAL A 90 -7.27 4.70 1.41
C VAL A 90 -6.88 4.21 2.81
N GLY A 91 -5.77 3.48 2.94
CA GLY A 91 -5.21 3.06 4.22
C GLY A 91 -4.63 4.21 5.04
N TYR A 92 -3.97 5.16 4.38
CA TYR A 92 -3.39 6.33 5.03
C TYR A 92 -4.43 7.31 5.54
N VAL A 93 -5.68 7.23 5.07
CA VAL A 93 -6.80 8.04 5.59
C VAL A 93 -7.31 7.51 6.93
N LEU A 94 -7.19 6.20 7.19
CA LEU A 94 -7.79 5.53 8.36
C LEU A 94 -7.34 6.06 9.74
N PRO A 95 -6.08 6.50 9.94
CA PRO A 95 -5.68 7.13 11.19
C PRO A 95 -6.43 8.40 11.56
N TRP A 96 -7.05 9.06 10.60
CA TRP A 96 -7.81 10.29 10.80
C TRP A 96 -6.99 11.41 11.49
N GLY A 97 -5.71 11.50 11.14
CA GLY A 97 -4.86 12.63 11.51
C GLY A 97 -4.94 13.77 10.49
N GLN A 98 -4.18 14.85 10.71
CA GLN A 98 -4.19 16.01 9.83
C GLN A 98 -3.79 15.67 8.38
N MET A 99 -2.69 14.95 8.18
CA MET A 99 -2.26 14.57 6.82
C MET A 99 -3.21 13.57 6.17
N SER A 100 -3.80 12.65 6.94
CA SER A 100 -4.86 11.76 6.48
C SER A 100 -6.04 12.52 5.89
N PHE A 101 -6.61 13.46 6.65
CA PHE A 101 -7.81 14.20 6.25
C PHE A 101 -7.55 15.14 5.07
N TRP A 102 -6.49 15.95 5.16
CA TRP A 102 -6.19 16.95 4.14
C TRP A 102 -5.62 16.32 2.87
N GLY A 103 -4.84 15.25 2.98
CA GLY A 103 -4.42 14.43 1.85
C GLY A 103 -5.62 13.82 1.13
N ALA A 104 -6.58 13.24 1.87
CA ALA A 104 -7.82 12.74 1.28
C ALA A 104 -8.58 13.84 0.54
N THR A 105 -8.73 15.01 1.16
CA THR A 105 -9.44 16.16 0.59
C THR A 105 -8.81 16.60 -0.73
N VAL A 106 -7.49 16.83 -0.76
CA VAL A 106 -6.80 17.31 -1.96
C VAL A 106 -6.82 16.26 -3.08
N ILE A 107 -6.44 15.01 -2.77
CA ILE A 107 -6.27 13.96 -3.80
C ILE A 107 -7.60 13.57 -4.44
N THR A 108 -8.66 13.37 -3.64
CA THR A 108 -9.97 13.02 -4.20
C THR A 108 -10.57 14.18 -4.99
N ASN A 109 -10.33 15.43 -4.58
CA ASN A 109 -10.85 16.59 -5.29
C ASN A 109 -10.17 16.83 -6.64
N LEU A 110 -9.06 16.16 -6.98
CA LEU A 110 -8.51 16.17 -8.35
C LEU A 110 -9.53 15.66 -9.38
N LEU A 111 -10.46 14.81 -8.98
CA LEU A 111 -11.53 14.30 -9.86
C LEU A 111 -12.56 15.39 -10.24
N SER A 112 -12.62 16.50 -9.48
CA SER A 112 -13.48 17.63 -9.83
C SER A 112 -13.12 18.27 -11.17
N ALA A 113 -11.89 18.08 -11.64
CA ALA A 113 -11.40 18.58 -12.93
C ALA A 113 -11.99 17.82 -14.14
N VAL A 114 -12.68 16.69 -13.93
CA VAL A 114 -13.35 15.96 -15.02
C VAL A 114 -14.55 16.79 -15.51
N PRO A 115 -14.61 17.15 -16.81
CA PRO A 115 -15.70 17.98 -17.33
C PRO A 115 -17.08 17.36 -17.11
N TYR A 116 -18.07 18.21 -16.82
CA TYR A 116 -19.49 17.90 -16.62
C TYR A 116 -19.84 17.06 -15.39
N ILE A 117 -19.08 16.01 -15.08
CA ILE A 117 -19.40 15.03 -14.03
C ILE A 117 -18.48 15.10 -12.81
N GLY A 118 -17.40 15.89 -12.86
CA GLY A 118 -16.34 15.87 -11.85
C GLY A 118 -16.82 16.17 -10.42
N VAL A 119 -17.59 17.24 -10.23
CA VAL A 119 -18.13 17.61 -8.91
C VAL A 119 -19.02 16.50 -8.34
N SER A 120 -19.95 15.98 -9.16
CA SER A 120 -20.82 14.88 -8.75
C SER A 120 -20.04 13.60 -8.42
N LEU A 121 -18.94 13.32 -9.13
CA LEU A 121 -18.07 12.18 -8.86
C LEU A 121 -17.36 12.31 -7.51
N VAL A 122 -16.86 13.50 -7.17
CA VAL A 122 -16.20 13.78 -5.89
C VAL A 122 -17.20 13.63 -4.73
N GLU A 123 -18.35 14.30 -4.80
CA GLU A 123 -19.39 14.20 -3.76
C GLU A 123 -19.93 12.77 -3.61
N TRP A 124 -19.98 12.00 -4.71
CA TRP A 124 -20.34 10.58 -4.66
C TRP A 124 -19.29 9.75 -3.92
N ILE A 125 -18.00 9.97 -4.21
CA ILE A 125 -16.88 9.29 -3.51
C ILE A 125 -16.87 9.65 -2.02
N TRP A 126 -17.15 10.89 -1.67
CA TRP A 126 -17.25 11.33 -0.27
C TRP A 126 -18.53 10.80 0.41
N GLY A 127 -19.63 10.71 -0.35
CA GLY A 127 -20.95 10.45 0.21
C GLY A 127 -21.52 11.65 0.96
N GLY A 128 -21.17 12.85 0.52
CA GLY A 128 -21.50 14.11 1.15
C GLY A 128 -20.76 15.27 0.49
N PHE A 129 -20.87 16.45 1.07
CA PHE A 129 -20.27 17.68 0.53
C PHE A 129 -18.80 17.88 0.90
N SER A 130 -18.27 17.04 1.78
CA SER A 130 -16.88 17.07 2.23
C SER A 130 -16.43 15.68 2.69
N ILE A 131 -15.13 15.51 2.91
CA ILE A 131 -14.59 14.36 3.65
C ILE A 131 -15.19 14.36 5.06
N ASP A 132 -15.88 13.28 5.42
CA ASP A 132 -16.54 13.11 6.73
C ASP A 132 -16.70 11.61 7.06
N ASN A 133 -17.53 11.26 8.05
CA ASN A 133 -17.72 9.90 8.54
C ASN A 133 -18.09 8.89 7.44
N ALA A 134 -18.98 9.29 6.53
CA ALA A 134 -19.36 8.44 5.40
C ALA A 134 -18.15 8.05 4.53
N THR A 135 -17.18 8.96 4.36
CA THR A 135 -15.93 8.71 3.63
C THR A 135 -15.00 7.77 4.39
N LEU A 136 -14.86 7.96 5.70
CA LEU A 136 -13.98 7.13 6.51
C LEU A 136 -14.45 5.67 6.53
N THR A 137 -15.74 5.44 6.79
CA THR A 137 -16.29 4.08 6.88
C THR A 137 -16.13 3.32 5.56
N ARG A 138 -16.41 3.96 4.40
CA ARG A 138 -16.23 3.32 3.09
C ARG A 138 -14.76 3.10 2.75
N PHE A 139 -13.87 4.03 3.11
CA PHE A 139 -12.43 3.87 2.85
C PHE A 139 -11.87 2.72 3.67
N PHE A 140 -12.34 2.49 4.89
CA PHE A 140 -12.02 1.28 5.65
C PHE A 140 -12.47 0.02 4.90
N SER A 141 -13.71 -0.03 4.40
CA SER A 141 -14.20 -1.17 3.61
C SER A 141 -13.37 -1.42 2.34
N PHE A 142 -13.03 -0.37 1.59
CA PHE A 142 -12.17 -0.48 0.41
C PHE A 142 -10.76 -0.93 0.77
N HIS A 143 -10.16 -0.34 1.81
CA HIS A 143 -8.82 -0.70 2.28
C HIS A 143 -8.76 -2.17 2.73
N PHE A 144 -9.83 -2.69 3.31
CA PHE A 144 -9.92 -4.10 3.69
C PHE A 144 -10.06 -5.02 2.46
N MET A 145 -10.88 -4.64 1.48
CA MET A 145 -11.20 -5.47 0.32
C MET A 145 -10.06 -5.52 -0.71
N LEU A 146 -9.46 -4.36 -1.03
CA LEU A 146 -8.50 -4.23 -2.13
C LEU A 146 -7.25 -5.14 -2.01
N PRO A 147 -6.65 -5.39 -0.81
CA PRO A 147 -5.55 -6.34 -0.67
C PRO A 147 -5.87 -7.75 -1.19
N PHE A 148 -7.12 -8.21 -1.06
CA PHE A 148 -7.54 -9.51 -1.59
C PHE A 148 -7.70 -9.48 -3.12
N VAL A 149 -8.11 -8.35 -3.68
CA VAL A 149 -8.12 -8.13 -5.14
C VAL A 149 -6.68 -8.11 -5.68
N VAL A 150 -5.74 -7.46 -4.96
CA VAL A 150 -4.31 -7.48 -5.28
C VAL A 150 -3.77 -8.91 -5.23
N LEU A 151 -4.19 -9.73 -4.26
CA LEU A 151 -3.80 -11.13 -4.14
C LEU A 151 -4.26 -11.94 -5.37
N GLY A 152 -5.53 -11.84 -5.76
CA GLY A 152 -6.06 -12.51 -6.96
C GLY A 152 -5.38 -12.03 -8.24
N THR A 153 -5.14 -10.72 -8.37
CA THR A 153 -4.45 -10.14 -9.53
C THR A 153 -2.98 -10.57 -9.60
N SER A 154 -2.33 -10.79 -8.45
CA SER A 154 -0.96 -11.33 -8.38
C SER A 154 -0.89 -12.76 -8.89
N MET A 155 -1.92 -13.57 -8.66
CA MET A 155 -1.99 -14.93 -9.22
C MET A 155 -2.11 -14.88 -10.75
N LEU A 156 -2.92 -13.97 -11.29
CA LEU A 156 -3.01 -13.76 -12.75
C LEU A 156 -1.68 -13.28 -13.34
N HIS A 157 -1.00 -12.36 -12.66
CA HIS A 157 0.32 -11.88 -13.07
C HIS A 157 1.33 -13.04 -13.19
N LEU A 158 1.35 -13.94 -12.20
CA LEU A 158 2.23 -15.11 -12.21
C LEU A 158 1.81 -16.15 -13.25
N LEU A 159 0.51 -16.33 -13.49
CA LEU A 159 0.01 -17.22 -14.54
C LEU A 159 0.55 -16.81 -15.91
N PHE A 160 0.41 -15.54 -16.29
CA PHE A 160 0.95 -15.06 -17.57
C PHE A 160 2.48 -15.10 -17.63
N LEU A 161 3.17 -14.89 -16.50
CA LEU A 161 4.62 -15.08 -16.44
C LEU A 161 5.01 -16.54 -16.71
N HIS A 162 4.21 -17.52 -16.26
CA HIS A 162 4.50 -18.93 -16.45
C HIS A 162 4.30 -19.41 -17.90
N GLU A 163 3.50 -18.71 -18.71
CA GLU A 163 3.34 -19.00 -20.14
C GLU A 163 4.66 -18.79 -20.92
N THR A 164 5.43 -17.76 -20.58
CA THR A 164 6.71 -17.45 -21.25
C THR A 164 7.93 -17.93 -20.48
N GLY A 165 7.81 -18.02 -19.15
CA GLY A 165 8.94 -18.08 -18.24
C GLY A 165 9.61 -16.72 -18.02
N SER A 166 10.55 -16.67 -17.07
CA SER A 166 11.27 -15.46 -16.70
C SER A 166 12.24 -14.98 -17.79
N ASN A 167 12.37 -13.65 -17.91
CA ASN A 167 13.49 -13.02 -18.59
C ASN A 167 14.81 -13.18 -17.79
N ASN A 168 15.96 -12.89 -18.40
CA ASN A 168 17.27 -12.95 -17.75
C ASN A 168 18.14 -11.74 -18.15
N PRO A 169 19.26 -11.48 -17.43
CA PRO A 169 20.05 -10.27 -17.64
C PRO A 169 20.64 -10.06 -19.04
N THR A 170 20.82 -11.13 -19.82
CA THR A 170 21.38 -11.03 -21.18
C THR A 170 20.33 -10.67 -22.23
N GLY A 171 19.04 -10.82 -21.90
CA GLY A 171 17.93 -10.67 -22.85
C GLY A 171 17.85 -11.76 -23.93
N LEU A 172 18.75 -12.74 -23.91
CA LEU A 172 18.77 -13.87 -24.84
C LEU A 172 17.87 -15.01 -24.35
N ASN A 173 17.49 -15.92 -25.25
CA ASN A 173 16.72 -17.10 -24.87
C ASN A 173 17.55 -18.02 -23.95
N SER A 174 17.05 -18.27 -22.74
CA SER A 174 17.71 -19.10 -21.71
C SER A 174 17.31 -20.58 -21.76
N SER A 175 16.56 -21.02 -22.77
CA SER A 175 16.06 -22.41 -22.85
C SER A 175 17.15 -23.47 -22.82
N THR A 176 18.36 -23.15 -23.27
CA THR A 176 19.50 -24.07 -23.30
C THR A 176 20.17 -24.26 -21.94
N ASP A 177 19.87 -23.42 -20.94
CA ASP A 177 20.52 -23.43 -19.62
C ASP A 177 19.52 -23.16 -18.49
N LYS A 178 18.40 -23.89 -18.49
CA LYS A 178 17.41 -23.83 -17.41
C LYS A 178 17.82 -24.72 -16.25
N ILE A 179 17.65 -24.21 -15.03
CA ILE A 179 17.78 -24.96 -13.78
C ILE A 179 16.41 -25.06 -13.09
N PRO A 180 16.18 -26.10 -12.26
CA PRO A 180 14.96 -26.19 -11.48
C PRO A 180 14.85 -25.03 -10.48
N PHE A 181 13.62 -24.62 -10.15
CA PHE A 181 13.41 -23.53 -9.19
C PHE A 181 13.97 -23.88 -7.80
N HIS A 182 13.66 -25.09 -7.32
CA HIS A 182 14.25 -25.65 -6.11
C HIS A 182 15.46 -26.52 -6.46
N PRO A 183 16.61 -26.40 -5.76
CA PRO A 183 16.84 -25.57 -4.56
C PRO A 183 17.29 -24.13 -4.85
N TYR A 184 17.70 -23.84 -6.08
CA TYR A 184 18.47 -22.64 -6.43
C TYR A 184 17.77 -21.32 -6.09
N TYR A 185 16.61 -21.07 -6.68
CA TYR A 185 15.86 -19.83 -6.45
C TYR A 185 15.11 -19.86 -5.11
N SER A 186 14.72 -21.03 -4.60
CA SER A 186 14.12 -21.13 -3.26
C SER A 186 15.05 -20.61 -2.15
N TYR A 187 16.34 -21.00 -2.15
CA TYR A 187 17.30 -20.49 -1.15
C TYR A 187 17.69 -19.04 -1.40
N LYS A 188 17.81 -18.62 -2.67
CA LYS A 188 18.07 -17.23 -3.01
C LYS A 188 16.94 -16.30 -2.54
N ASP A 189 15.69 -16.72 -2.72
CA ASP A 189 14.52 -15.97 -2.29
C ASP A 189 14.42 -15.95 -0.76
N LEU A 190 14.79 -17.04 -0.07
CA LEU A 190 14.88 -17.06 1.39
C LEU A 190 15.89 -16.04 1.92
N LEU A 191 17.07 -15.93 1.29
CA LEU A 191 18.06 -14.90 1.63
C LEU A 191 17.48 -13.50 1.41
N GLY A 192 16.85 -13.25 0.26
CA GLY A 192 16.19 -11.97 -0.03
C GLY A 192 15.08 -11.62 0.98
N PHE A 193 14.31 -12.61 1.41
CA PHE A 193 13.29 -12.48 2.43
C PHE A 193 13.87 -12.11 3.81
N VAL A 194 14.97 -12.75 4.21
CA VAL A 194 15.68 -12.41 5.46
C VAL A 194 16.18 -10.98 5.44
N LEU A 195 16.77 -10.53 4.32
CA LEU A 195 17.22 -9.14 4.16
C LEU A 195 16.05 -8.15 4.23
N LEU A 196 14.94 -8.45 3.54
CA LEU A 196 13.74 -7.61 3.56
C LEU A 196 13.17 -7.47 4.99
N ILE A 197 13.05 -8.57 5.72
CA ILE A 197 12.58 -8.55 7.12
C ILE A 197 13.56 -7.79 8.00
N PHE A 198 14.87 -8.03 7.84
CA PHE A 198 15.88 -7.33 8.62
C PHE A 198 15.77 -5.82 8.45
N THR A 199 15.67 -5.31 7.21
CA THR A 199 15.48 -3.87 6.95
C THR A 199 14.15 -3.35 7.51
N LEU A 200 13.06 -4.10 7.34
CA LEU A 200 11.75 -3.72 7.91
C LEU A 200 11.81 -3.61 9.44
N LEU A 201 12.45 -4.56 10.11
CA LEU A 201 12.60 -4.56 11.57
C LEU A 201 13.50 -3.42 12.04
N LEU A 202 14.57 -3.10 11.31
CA LEU A 202 15.40 -1.93 11.63
C LEU A 202 14.56 -0.65 11.65
N LEU A 203 13.73 -0.43 10.62
CA LEU A 203 12.80 0.70 10.58
C LEU A 203 11.78 0.61 11.72
N ALA A 204 11.04 -0.50 11.82
CA ALA A 204 9.92 -0.63 12.74
C ALA A 204 10.31 -0.60 14.24
N LEU A 205 11.56 -0.97 14.58
CA LEU A 205 12.04 -1.01 15.96
C LEU A 205 12.88 0.19 16.35
N PHE A 206 13.79 0.66 15.49
CA PHE A 206 14.73 1.74 15.84
C PHE A 206 14.33 3.11 15.29
N SER A 207 13.57 3.18 14.20
CA SER A 207 13.17 4.44 13.57
C SER A 207 11.76 4.39 12.97
N PRO A 208 10.73 4.00 13.76
CA PRO A 208 9.42 3.64 13.23
C PRO A 208 8.65 4.77 12.54
N ASN A 209 9.02 6.02 12.84
CA ASN A 209 8.39 7.22 12.30
C ASN A 209 9.27 7.94 11.27
N LEU A 210 10.41 7.37 10.87
CA LEU A 210 11.35 8.04 9.94
C LEU A 210 10.72 8.39 8.59
N LEU A 211 9.82 7.54 8.11
CA LEU A 211 9.15 7.68 6.81
C LEU A 211 7.73 8.28 6.94
N GLY A 212 7.30 8.64 8.15
CA GLY A 212 5.97 9.21 8.42
C GLY A 212 6.04 10.72 8.63
N ASP A 213 4.90 11.39 8.42
CA ASP A 213 4.78 12.83 8.69
C ASP A 213 4.32 13.08 10.14
N PRO A 214 5.00 13.94 10.92
CA PRO A 214 4.63 14.24 12.30
C PRO A 214 3.24 14.88 12.44
N GLU A 215 2.75 15.60 11.42
CA GLU A 215 1.41 16.21 11.45
C GLU A 215 0.31 15.15 11.56
N ASN A 216 0.56 13.91 11.13
CA ASN A 216 -0.41 12.83 11.26
C ASN A 216 -0.53 12.27 12.69
N PHE A 217 0.22 12.80 13.66
CA PHE A 217 0.04 12.57 15.09
C PHE A 217 -0.87 13.62 15.77
N THR A 218 -1.41 14.57 14.99
CA THR A 218 -2.47 15.49 15.43
C THR A 218 -3.80 15.02 14.83
N PRO A 219 -4.89 14.91 15.62
CA PRO A 219 -6.22 14.58 15.08
C PRO A 219 -6.65 15.54 13.97
N ALA A 220 -7.37 15.03 12.99
CA ALA A 220 -7.89 15.85 11.88
C ALA A 220 -8.73 17.03 12.38
N ASN A 221 -8.45 18.21 11.85
CA ASN A 221 -9.24 19.41 12.08
C ASN A 221 -9.65 20.02 10.73
N PRO A 222 -10.94 19.98 10.35
CA PRO A 222 -11.41 20.48 9.05
C PRO A 222 -11.28 22.01 8.91
N LEU A 223 -11.00 22.73 10.00
CA LEU A 223 -10.82 24.18 10.01
C LEU A 223 -9.34 24.61 10.01
N VAL A 224 -8.40 23.67 10.11
CA VAL A 224 -6.97 23.98 10.21
C VAL A 224 -6.18 23.11 9.22
N THR A 225 -5.86 23.70 8.08
CA THR A 225 -5.01 23.13 7.04
C THR A 225 -3.53 23.17 7.47
N PRO A 226 -2.79 22.05 7.43
CA PRO A 226 -1.35 22.05 7.66
C PRO A 226 -0.60 22.98 6.70
N PRO A 227 0.52 23.58 7.12
CA PRO A 227 1.26 24.54 6.30
C PRO A 227 1.81 23.93 5.01
N HIS A 228 2.16 22.64 5.03
CA HIS A 228 2.77 21.92 3.91
C HIS A 228 2.12 20.55 3.70
N ILE A 229 0.85 20.53 3.26
CA ILE A 229 0.19 19.28 2.87
C ILE A 229 0.97 18.63 1.72
N LYS A 230 1.28 17.35 1.89
CA LYS A 230 1.94 16.50 0.90
C LYS A 230 1.48 15.04 1.09
N PRO A 231 1.52 14.22 0.03
CA PRO A 231 1.37 12.78 0.18
C PRO A 231 2.59 12.18 0.89
N GLU A 232 2.51 10.90 1.16
CA GLU A 232 3.66 10.08 1.51
C GLU A 232 4.73 10.08 0.41
N TRP A 233 5.95 9.66 0.77
CA TRP A 233 7.12 9.64 -0.11
C TRP A 233 6.98 8.62 -1.25
#